data_AF-A0A2D4FPR5-F1
#
_entry.id   AF-A0A2D4FPR5-F1
#
_cell.length_a   1.000
_cell.length_b   1.000
_cell.length_c   1.000
_cell.angle_alpha   90.00
_cell.angle_beta   90.00
_cell.angle_gamma   90.00
#
_symmetry.space_group_name_H-M   'P 1'
#
loop_
_entity.id
_entity.type
_entity.pdbx_description
1 polymer ?
#
loop_
_entity_poly.entity_id
_entity_poly.type
_entity_poly.pdbx_seq_one_letter_code
_entity_poly.pdbx_strand_id
1 'polypeptide(L)'
;MWRRGSHGSRGGASADALPPEFFTSVVQGVLSSMMGSLSAQQGSTESIADFIQRLSGTSNIFEPGTEGALGFFGDLLSLICQNFSMVDMVMLLHGQFQPLQRIQPQLSRFFREEYLHGQEPTDRNVRMATYSLINGLEEYVRESFASVQVQDGVDITRTNLEFLQEQFNRIAMHILHCTDHTFGYRLLELCNQGLFECLALNLYCLRGEQTALTTVINDRIRRMSADMNPSLVSWLTTMMSMRLQVILEHMPVTEEQILQYVRRVGDLPQPAPE
;
A
#
# COMPACT_ATOMS: atom_id res chain seq x y z
N MET A 1 -52.61 30.62 -25.22
CA MET A 1 -51.68 30.86 -26.35
C MET A 1 -50.36 31.34 -25.75
N TRP A 2 -49.48 30.42 -25.34
CA TRP A 2 -48.31 29.91 -26.08
C TRP A 2 -47.16 30.94 -26.29
N ARG A 3 -46.05 30.75 -25.51
CA ARG A 3 -44.58 30.86 -25.82
C ARG A 3 -43.99 32.19 -26.39
N ARG A 4 -42.72 32.59 -26.23
CA ARG A 4 -41.42 32.06 -25.71
C ARG A 4 -40.35 33.20 -25.66
N GLY A 5 -39.26 32.99 -24.91
CA GLY A 5 -37.89 33.53 -25.20
C GLY A 5 -37.10 33.96 -23.93
N SER A 6 -36.32 33.10 -23.25
CA SER A 6 -34.84 32.86 -23.34
C SER A 6 -33.99 34.13 -23.21
N HIS A 7 -33.05 34.29 -22.26
CA HIS A 7 -31.84 33.48 -21.98
C HIS A 7 -31.28 33.76 -20.57
N GLY A 8 -30.56 32.79 -19.99
CA GLY A 8 -29.58 33.04 -18.93
C GLY A 8 -29.32 31.86 -17.99
N SER A 9 -28.63 30.84 -18.51
CA SER A 9 -28.27 29.61 -17.81
C SER A 9 -27.32 29.84 -16.63
N ARG A 10 -27.63 29.22 -15.49
CA ARG A 10 -26.65 28.94 -14.42
C ARG A 10 -26.92 27.53 -13.88
N GLY A 11 -26.63 26.54 -14.72
CA GLY A 11 -26.59 25.13 -14.32
C GLY A 11 -25.32 24.86 -13.53
N GLY A 12 -25.47 24.48 -12.25
CA GLY A 12 -24.39 23.91 -11.48
C GLY A 12 -23.91 22.61 -12.13
N ALA A 13 -22.60 22.44 -12.20
CA ALA A 13 -21.98 21.19 -12.57
C ALA A 13 -22.33 20.14 -11.51
N SER A 14 -23.34 19.31 -11.80
CA SER A 14 -23.50 18.01 -11.17
C SER A 14 -22.21 17.23 -11.44
N ALA A 15 -21.50 16.82 -10.41
CA ALA A 15 -20.43 15.84 -10.54
C ALA A 15 -21.00 14.64 -11.31
N ASP A 16 -20.38 14.30 -12.43
CA ASP A 16 -20.75 13.18 -13.30
C ASP A 16 -20.67 11.87 -12.49
N ALA A 17 -21.77 11.52 -11.85
CA ALA A 17 -21.97 10.22 -11.25
C ALA A 17 -22.06 9.21 -12.40
N LEU A 18 -21.07 8.33 -12.49
CA LEU A 18 -21.00 7.32 -13.53
C LEU A 18 -22.23 6.40 -13.50
N PRO A 19 -22.64 5.85 -14.67
CA PRO A 19 -23.84 5.04 -14.76
C PRO A 19 -23.75 3.79 -13.88
N PRO A 20 -24.84 3.36 -13.22
CA PRO A 20 -24.91 2.12 -12.44
C PRO A 20 -24.44 0.87 -13.22
N GLU A 21 -24.53 0.92 -14.54
CA GLU A 21 -24.11 -0.14 -15.44
C GLU A 21 -22.58 -0.34 -15.46
N PHE A 22 -21.79 0.71 -15.21
CA PHE A 22 -20.33 0.61 -15.09
C PHE A 22 -19.92 -0.07 -13.79
N PHE A 23 -20.58 0.25 -12.67
CA PHE A 23 -20.39 -0.48 -11.41
C PHE A 23 -20.76 -1.95 -11.58
N THR A 24 -21.86 -2.21 -12.28
CA THR A 24 -22.31 -3.57 -12.56
C THR A 24 -21.33 -4.31 -13.48
N SER A 25 -20.73 -3.65 -14.48
CA SER A 25 -19.77 -4.27 -15.40
C SER A 25 -18.39 -4.51 -14.78
N VAL A 26 -17.92 -3.63 -13.89
CA VAL A 26 -16.69 -3.85 -13.12
C VAL A 26 -16.91 -4.94 -12.08
N VAL A 27 -18.02 -4.91 -11.34
CA VAL A 27 -18.37 -5.96 -10.36
C VAL A 27 -18.62 -7.29 -11.08
N GLN A 28 -19.34 -7.32 -12.20
CA GLN A 28 -19.48 -8.53 -13.03
C GLN A 28 -18.16 -8.95 -13.66
N GLY A 29 -17.29 -8.03 -14.08
CA GLY A 29 -15.98 -8.35 -14.65
C GLY A 29 -15.05 -8.99 -13.60
N VAL A 30 -15.05 -8.44 -12.39
CA VAL A 30 -14.29 -8.97 -11.25
C VAL A 30 -14.91 -10.29 -10.76
N LEU A 31 -16.23 -10.36 -10.61
CA LEU A 31 -16.92 -11.59 -10.19
C LEU A 31 -16.87 -12.69 -11.26
N SER A 32 -16.93 -12.37 -12.56
CA SER A 32 -16.75 -13.33 -13.64
C SER A 32 -15.30 -13.78 -13.78
N SER A 33 -14.32 -12.90 -13.49
CA SER A 33 -12.91 -13.29 -13.40
C SER A 33 -12.65 -14.16 -12.16
N MET A 34 -13.27 -13.86 -11.01
CA MET A 34 -13.18 -14.65 -9.79
C MET A 34 -13.91 -16.01 -9.93
N MET A 35 -15.12 -16.04 -10.48
CA MET A 35 -15.87 -17.28 -10.75
C MET A 35 -15.26 -18.07 -11.92
N GLY A 36 -14.68 -17.39 -12.90
CA GLY A 36 -13.88 -17.99 -13.97
C GLY A 36 -12.61 -18.64 -13.42
N SER A 37 -11.94 -18.02 -12.45
CA SER A 37 -10.77 -18.59 -11.77
C SER A 37 -11.10 -19.76 -10.83
N LEU A 38 -12.33 -19.84 -10.32
CA LEU A 38 -12.82 -20.97 -9.52
C LEU A 38 -13.31 -22.14 -10.38
N SER A 39 -13.71 -21.89 -11.63
CA SER A 39 -14.17 -22.93 -12.58
C SER A 39 -13.10 -23.38 -13.57
N ALA A 40 -12.05 -22.58 -13.77
CA ALA A 40 -10.91 -22.95 -14.60
C ALA A 40 -9.75 -23.46 -13.73
N GLN A 41 -9.56 -24.78 -13.72
CA GLN A 41 -8.28 -25.42 -13.36
C GLN A 41 -7.12 -25.05 -14.32
N GLN A 42 -7.23 -23.98 -15.13
CA GLN A 42 -6.18 -23.41 -15.96
C GLN A 42 -6.26 -21.88 -15.91
N GLY A 43 -5.20 -21.28 -15.36
CA GLY A 43 -5.21 -19.93 -14.80
C GLY A 43 -5.33 -18.79 -15.81
N SER A 44 -6.02 -17.74 -15.36
CA SER A 44 -5.75 -16.39 -15.87
C SER A 44 -4.34 -15.99 -15.43
N THR A 45 -3.40 -16.00 -16.36
CA THR A 45 -2.02 -15.50 -16.17
C THR A 45 -1.91 -13.99 -16.40
N GLU A 46 -3.04 -13.29 -16.59
CA GLU A 46 -3.06 -11.83 -16.77
C GLU A 46 -2.48 -11.15 -15.53
N SER A 47 -1.49 -10.27 -15.74
CA SER A 47 -0.90 -9.48 -14.66
C SER A 47 -1.89 -8.42 -14.16
N ILE A 48 -1.71 -7.94 -12.94
CA ILE A 48 -2.50 -6.83 -12.41
C ILE A 48 -2.34 -5.58 -13.29
N ALA A 49 -1.14 -5.34 -13.82
CA ALA A 49 -0.88 -4.24 -14.74
C ALA A 49 -1.74 -4.34 -16.01
N ASP A 50 -1.74 -5.51 -16.67
CA ASP A 50 -2.54 -5.76 -17.87
C ASP A 50 -4.05 -5.63 -17.59
N PHE A 51 -4.49 -6.15 -16.45
CA PHE A 51 -5.88 -6.04 -16.00
C PHE A 51 -6.32 -4.58 -15.82
N ILE A 52 -5.50 -3.76 -15.15
CA ILE A 52 -5.79 -2.34 -14.93
C ILE A 52 -5.73 -1.55 -16.24
N GLN A 53 -4.77 -1.85 -17.13
CA GLN A 53 -4.69 -1.22 -18.45
C GLN A 53 -5.96 -1.50 -19.26
N ARG A 54 -6.47 -2.73 -19.22
CA ARG A 54 -7.71 -3.12 -19.88
C ARG A 54 -8.94 -2.40 -19.32
N LEU A 55 -8.99 -2.12 -18.02
CA LEU A 55 -10.09 -1.36 -17.39
C LEU A 55 -10.02 0.15 -17.61
N SER A 56 -8.81 0.71 -17.63
CA SER A 56 -8.58 2.16 -17.69
C SER A 56 -8.64 2.72 -19.12
N GLY A 57 -8.50 1.88 -20.15
CA GLY A 57 -8.57 2.29 -21.56
C GLY A 57 -7.47 3.29 -21.98
N THR A 58 -6.45 3.47 -21.14
CA THR A 58 -5.35 4.44 -21.28
C THR A 58 -4.00 3.76 -21.01
N SER A 59 -2.90 4.43 -21.37
CA SER A 59 -1.52 3.93 -21.24
C SER A 59 -1.20 3.48 -19.82
N ASN A 60 -0.26 2.53 -19.69
CA ASN A 60 0.05 1.82 -18.46
C ASN A 60 0.43 2.80 -17.32
N ILE A 61 -0.41 2.90 -16.28
CA ILE A 61 -0.19 3.78 -15.12
C ILE A 61 1.00 3.37 -14.23
N PHE A 62 1.63 2.24 -14.56
CA PHE A 62 2.77 1.64 -13.87
C PHE A 62 4.08 1.77 -14.69
N GLU A 63 4.17 2.77 -15.58
CA GLU A 63 5.44 3.08 -16.24
C GLU A 63 6.45 3.68 -15.23
N PRO A 64 7.68 3.14 -15.13
CA PRO A 64 8.73 3.68 -14.26
C PRO A 64 9.12 5.11 -14.68
N GLY A 65 9.36 6.03 -13.73
CA GLY A 65 10.00 7.31 -14.07
C GLY A 65 9.68 8.57 -13.26
N THR A 66 9.02 8.52 -12.09
CA THR A 66 8.82 9.71 -11.24
C THR A 66 9.87 9.81 -10.13
N GLU A 67 10.71 10.84 -10.17
CA GLU A 67 11.80 11.07 -9.20
C GLU A 67 11.27 11.32 -7.77
N GLY A 68 11.80 10.59 -6.76
CA GLY A 68 11.52 10.76 -5.33
C GLY A 68 11.38 9.45 -4.55
N ALA A 69 11.04 9.49 -3.25
CA ALA A 69 10.71 8.28 -2.47
C ALA A 69 9.47 7.55 -3.02
N LEU A 70 8.52 8.30 -3.61
CA LEU A 70 7.44 7.73 -4.43
C LEU A 70 7.95 7.02 -5.70
N GLY A 71 9.16 7.32 -6.16
CA GLY A 71 9.84 6.64 -7.26
C GLY A 71 10.17 5.20 -6.90
N PHE A 72 10.99 4.97 -5.86
CA PHE A 72 11.33 3.60 -5.43
C PHE A 72 10.08 2.75 -5.10
N PHE A 73 9.15 3.29 -4.29
CA PHE A 73 7.94 2.54 -3.94
C PHE A 73 6.98 2.37 -5.13
N GLY A 74 6.96 3.33 -6.06
CA GLY A 74 6.21 3.23 -7.31
C GLY A 74 6.78 2.18 -8.25
N ASP A 75 8.11 2.10 -8.38
CA ASP A 75 8.80 1.10 -9.19
C ASP A 75 8.65 -0.30 -8.57
N LEU A 76 8.71 -0.41 -7.23
CA LEU A 76 8.42 -1.65 -6.52
C LEU A 76 6.97 -2.10 -6.73
N LEU A 77 6.01 -1.18 -6.64
CA LEU A 77 4.61 -1.47 -6.93
C LEU A 77 4.43 -1.94 -8.37
N SER A 78 5.09 -1.28 -9.32
CA SER A 78 5.07 -1.64 -10.73
C SER A 78 5.64 -3.04 -10.96
N LEU A 79 6.76 -3.38 -10.32
CA LEU A 79 7.33 -4.73 -10.35
C LEU A 79 6.32 -5.77 -9.86
N ILE A 80 5.66 -5.51 -8.74
CA ILE A 80 4.63 -6.40 -8.18
C ILE A 80 3.46 -6.54 -9.16
N CYS A 81 2.90 -5.43 -9.65
CA CYS A 81 1.75 -5.43 -10.55
C CYS A 81 2.03 -6.14 -11.90
N GLN A 82 3.28 -6.12 -12.37
CA GLN A 82 3.69 -6.82 -13.59
C GLN A 82 3.90 -8.32 -13.39
N ASN A 83 4.26 -8.76 -12.17
CA ASN A 83 4.61 -10.16 -11.90
C ASN A 83 3.50 -10.96 -11.20
N PHE A 84 2.53 -10.27 -10.59
CA PHE A 84 1.40 -10.89 -9.90
C PHE A 84 0.11 -10.75 -10.70
N SER A 85 -0.70 -11.80 -10.63
CA SER A 85 -2.09 -11.85 -11.10
C SER A 85 -3.08 -11.63 -9.94
N MET A 86 -4.36 -11.49 -10.26
CA MET A 86 -5.42 -11.45 -9.24
C MET A 86 -5.52 -12.78 -8.45
N VAL A 87 -5.18 -13.91 -9.08
CA VAL A 87 -5.12 -15.21 -8.39
C VAL A 87 -4.00 -15.21 -7.36
N ASP A 88 -2.84 -14.66 -7.71
CA ASP A 88 -1.71 -14.53 -6.77
C ASP A 88 -2.09 -13.65 -5.57
N MET A 89 -2.85 -12.57 -5.77
CA MET A 89 -3.38 -11.74 -4.67
C MET A 89 -4.29 -12.54 -3.74
N VAL A 90 -5.22 -13.30 -4.30
CA VAL A 90 -6.11 -14.16 -3.50
C VAL A 90 -5.30 -15.21 -2.73
N MET A 91 -4.30 -15.82 -3.36
CA MET A 91 -3.39 -16.75 -2.70
C MET A 91 -2.71 -16.11 -1.49
N LEU A 92 -2.12 -14.93 -1.64
CA LEU A 92 -1.46 -14.22 -0.55
C LEU A 92 -2.43 -13.86 0.59
N LEU A 93 -3.65 -13.44 0.26
CA LEU A 93 -4.70 -13.19 1.26
C LEU A 93 -5.11 -14.44 2.05
N HIS A 94 -4.90 -15.64 1.49
CA HIS A 94 -5.09 -16.93 2.16
C HIS A 94 -3.81 -17.50 2.79
N GLY A 95 -2.74 -16.71 2.87
CA GLY A 95 -1.47 -17.13 3.49
C GLY A 95 -0.59 -18.01 2.60
N GLN A 96 -0.90 -18.13 1.31
CA GLN A 96 -0.14 -18.93 0.35
C GLN A 96 1.02 -18.11 -0.24
N PHE A 97 2.26 -18.49 0.07
CA PHE A 97 3.48 -17.71 -0.21
C PHE A 97 4.14 -17.98 -1.57
N GLN A 98 3.59 -18.90 -2.37
CA GLN A 98 4.13 -19.32 -3.66
C GLN A 98 4.35 -18.15 -4.63
N PRO A 99 3.47 -17.12 -4.70
CA PRO A 99 3.74 -15.95 -5.53
C PRO A 99 5.01 -15.21 -5.11
N LEU A 100 5.24 -15.05 -3.81
CA LEU A 100 6.45 -14.41 -3.27
C LEU A 100 7.70 -15.26 -3.54
N GLN A 101 7.60 -16.58 -3.43
CA GLN A 101 8.71 -17.46 -3.80
C GLN A 101 9.09 -17.31 -5.28
N ARG A 102 8.10 -17.17 -6.17
CA ARG A 102 8.31 -17.06 -7.62
C ARG A 102 8.98 -15.75 -8.03
N ILE A 103 8.67 -14.63 -7.36
CA ILE A 103 9.22 -13.30 -7.69
C ILE A 103 10.60 -13.03 -7.08
N GLN A 104 11.14 -13.96 -6.29
CA GLN A 104 12.41 -13.78 -5.59
C GLN A 104 13.56 -13.27 -6.48
N PRO A 105 13.84 -13.83 -7.68
CA PRO A 105 14.94 -13.34 -8.51
C PRO A 105 14.76 -11.88 -8.95
N GLN A 106 13.54 -11.50 -9.33
CA GLN A 106 13.20 -10.16 -9.76
C GLN A 106 13.33 -9.16 -8.60
N LEU A 107 12.81 -9.53 -7.43
CA LEU A 107 12.86 -8.70 -6.24
C LEU A 107 14.30 -8.52 -5.74
N SER A 108 15.10 -9.59 -5.74
CA SER A 108 16.52 -9.54 -5.36
C SER A 108 17.32 -8.63 -6.29
N ARG A 109 17.08 -8.73 -7.60
CA ARG A 109 17.72 -7.85 -8.58
C ARG A 109 17.31 -6.39 -8.38
N PHE A 110 16.01 -6.14 -8.25
CA PHE A 110 15.47 -4.80 -8.00
C PHE A 110 16.07 -4.16 -6.74
N PHE A 111 16.19 -4.90 -5.62
CA PHE A 111 16.81 -4.36 -4.41
C PHE A 111 18.32 -4.13 -4.56
N ARG A 112 19.02 -4.90 -5.40
CA ARG A 112 20.44 -4.65 -5.67
C ARG A 112 20.64 -3.40 -6.54
N GLU A 113 19.79 -3.22 -7.55
CA GLU A 113 19.93 -2.15 -8.55
C GLU A 113 19.32 -0.83 -8.06
N GLU A 114 18.06 -0.83 -7.65
CA GLU A 114 17.31 0.39 -7.33
C GLU A 114 17.45 0.82 -5.87
N TYR A 115 17.57 -0.13 -4.95
CA TYR A 115 17.66 0.15 -3.51
C TYR A 115 19.11 0.33 -3.03
N LEU A 116 20.05 -0.51 -3.48
CA LEU A 116 21.47 -0.41 -3.13
C LEU A 116 22.34 0.30 -4.17
N HIS A 117 21.79 0.67 -5.34
CA HIS A 117 22.56 1.29 -6.42
C HIS A 117 23.81 0.47 -6.81
N GLY A 118 23.68 -0.86 -6.83
CA GLY A 118 24.74 -1.81 -7.16
C GLY A 118 25.76 -2.06 -6.04
N GLN A 119 25.60 -1.46 -4.86
CA GLN A 119 26.49 -1.72 -3.72
C GLN A 119 26.28 -3.13 -3.13
N GLU A 120 27.32 -3.67 -2.49
CA GLU A 120 27.25 -4.92 -1.75
C GLU A 120 26.19 -4.84 -0.62
N PRO A 121 25.38 -5.89 -0.39
CA PRO A 121 24.30 -5.89 0.59
C PRO A 121 24.83 -6.07 2.03
N THR A 122 25.76 -5.24 2.47
CA THR A 122 26.23 -5.26 3.86
C THR A 122 25.19 -4.66 4.81
N ASP A 123 25.18 -5.08 6.08
CA ASP A 123 24.27 -4.52 7.11
C ASP A 123 24.32 -2.99 7.17
N ARG A 124 25.49 -2.40 6.91
CA ARG A 124 25.69 -0.95 6.87
C ARG A 124 24.99 -0.34 5.66
N ASN A 125 25.24 -0.85 4.46
CA ASN A 125 24.64 -0.32 3.24
C ASN A 125 23.12 -0.45 3.26
N VAL A 126 22.60 -1.58 3.75
CA VAL A 126 21.15 -1.78 3.89
C VAL A 126 20.56 -0.79 4.90
N ARG A 127 21.19 -0.56 6.06
CA ARG A 127 20.73 0.44 7.04
C ARG A 127 20.76 1.87 6.49
N MET A 128 21.82 2.26 5.79
CA MET A 128 21.94 3.57 5.17
C MET A 128 20.89 3.80 4.09
N ALA A 129 20.68 2.81 3.21
CA ALA A 129 19.65 2.86 2.18
C ALA A 129 18.24 2.95 2.79
N THR A 130 17.95 2.17 3.85
CA THR A 130 16.67 2.25 4.55
C THR A 130 16.47 3.63 5.16
N TYR A 131 17.47 4.15 5.87
CA TYR A 131 17.40 5.45 6.53
C TYR A 131 17.12 6.57 5.52
N SER A 132 17.86 6.60 4.40
CA SER A 132 17.64 7.60 3.35
C SER A 132 16.25 7.51 2.72
N LEU A 133 15.81 6.29 2.38
CA LEU A 133 14.51 6.05 1.75
C LEU A 133 13.34 6.46 2.65
N ILE A 134 13.37 6.02 3.91
CA ILE A 134 12.25 6.25 4.83
C ILE A 134 12.22 7.69 5.34
N ASN A 135 13.36 8.35 5.57
CA ASN A 135 13.35 9.78 5.91
C ASN A 135 12.79 10.64 4.77
N GLY A 136 12.92 10.21 3.52
CA GLY A 136 12.22 10.83 2.39
C GLY A 136 10.68 10.80 2.53
N LEU A 137 10.13 10.02 3.46
CA LEU A 137 8.70 9.94 3.74
C LEU A 137 8.20 10.87 4.85
N GLU A 138 9.07 11.65 5.50
CA GLU A 138 8.70 12.44 6.68
C GLU A 138 7.50 13.36 6.45
N GLU A 139 7.51 14.14 5.35
CA GLU A 139 6.40 15.03 5.00
C GLU A 139 5.10 14.26 4.78
N TYR A 140 5.17 13.16 4.03
CA TYR A 140 4.04 12.31 3.75
C TYR A 140 3.41 11.71 5.02
N VAL A 141 4.24 11.28 5.97
CA VAL A 141 3.78 10.79 7.26
C VAL A 141 3.12 11.92 8.05
N ARG A 142 3.79 13.07 8.19
CA ARG A 142 3.27 14.22 8.95
C ARG A 142 1.93 14.69 8.42
N GLU A 143 1.81 14.87 7.11
CA GLU A 143 0.55 15.25 6.46
C GLU A 143 -0.56 14.21 6.67
N SER A 144 -0.23 12.92 6.75
CA SER A 144 -1.23 11.86 6.90
C SER A 144 -1.96 11.93 8.25
N PHE A 145 -1.30 12.43 9.29
CA PHE A 145 -1.89 12.56 10.63
C PHE A 145 -2.38 13.98 10.96
N ALA A 146 -2.22 14.95 10.06
CA ALA A 146 -2.53 16.35 10.32
C ALA A 146 -4.02 16.64 10.59
N SER A 147 -4.92 15.79 10.09
CA SER A 147 -6.38 15.93 10.24
C SER A 147 -6.96 15.16 11.44
N VAL A 148 -6.15 14.39 12.16
CA VAL A 148 -6.59 13.54 13.27
C VAL A 148 -5.90 13.92 14.57
N GLN A 149 -6.56 13.56 15.66
CA GLN A 149 -6.09 13.87 16.99
C GLN A 149 -5.22 12.71 17.50
N VAL A 150 -3.94 13.00 17.75
CA VAL A 150 -2.95 12.05 18.25
C VAL A 150 -3.02 11.96 19.79
N GLN A 151 -2.65 10.81 20.35
CA GLN A 151 -2.51 10.61 21.78
C GLN A 151 -1.46 11.55 22.40
N ASP A 152 -1.77 12.06 23.60
CA ASP A 152 -0.91 13.02 24.28
C ASP A 152 0.52 12.52 24.47
N GLY A 153 1.48 13.40 24.17
CA GLY A 153 2.91 13.16 24.31
C GLY A 153 3.50 12.19 23.29
N VAL A 154 2.73 11.65 22.34
CA VAL A 154 3.26 10.83 21.23
C VAL A 154 3.79 11.72 20.11
N ASP A 155 5.02 11.47 19.67
CA ASP A 155 5.54 12.00 18.42
C ASP A 155 5.15 11.04 17.28
N ILE A 156 4.01 11.30 16.62
CA ILE A 156 3.44 10.39 15.62
C ILE A 156 4.34 10.24 14.39
N THR A 157 5.00 11.32 13.97
CA THR A 157 5.85 11.32 12.78
C THR A 157 7.08 10.48 13.05
N ARG A 158 7.76 10.73 14.17
CA ARG A 158 8.94 9.98 14.55
C ARG A 158 8.64 8.52 14.85
N THR A 159 7.55 8.25 15.56
CA THR A 159 7.05 6.88 15.85
C THR A 159 6.90 6.08 14.56
N ASN A 160 6.23 6.64 13.55
CA ASN A 160 6.04 5.97 12.27
C ASN A 160 7.33 5.86 11.45
N LEU A 161 8.17 6.89 11.41
CA LEU A 161 9.42 6.83 10.65
C LEU A 161 10.39 5.79 11.19
N GLU A 162 10.63 5.77 12.49
CA GLU A 162 11.55 4.79 13.09
C GLU A 162 10.97 3.36 12.98
N PHE A 163 9.66 3.20 13.17
CA PHE A 163 9.00 1.91 12.94
C PHE A 163 9.16 1.44 11.48
N LEU A 164 8.88 2.31 10.51
CA LEU A 164 9.02 1.98 9.09
C LEU A 164 10.48 1.67 8.73
N GLN A 165 11.44 2.37 9.31
CA GLN A 165 12.86 2.07 9.15
C GLN A 165 13.18 0.66 9.65
N GLU A 166 12.76 0.29 10.85
CA GLU A 166 13.02 -1.02 11.41
C GLU A 166 12.40 -2.15 10.57
N GLN A 167 11.11 -2.02 10.23
CA GLN A 167 10.39 -3.05 9.47
C GLN A 167 10.94 -3.17 8.04
N PHE A 168 11.17 -2.05 7.36
CA PHE A 168 11.69 -2.08 6.00
C PHE A 168 13.12 -2.62 5.96
N ASN A 169 13.95 -2.32 6.96
CA ASN A 169 15.30 -2.88 7.07
C ASN A 169 15.27 -4.41 7.18
N ARG A 170 14.40 -4.96 8.04
CA ARG A 170 14.21 -6.41 8.19
C ARG A 170 13.79 -7.08 6.88
N ILE A 171 12.83 -6.46 6.16
CA ILE A 171 12.36 -6.95 4.86
C ILE A 171 13.47 -6.89 3.82
N ALA A 172 14.18 -5.77 3.70
CA ALA A 172 15.27 -5.58 2.75
C ALA A 172 16.41 -6.58 2.99
N MET A 173 16.80 -6.77 4.26
CA MET A 173 17.81 -7.77 4.64
C MET A 173 17.40 -9.17 4.22
N HIS A 174 16.14 -9.56 4.46
CA HIS A 174 15.61 -10.84 4.03
C HIS A 174 15.64 -11.00 2.50
N ILE A 175 15.18 -9.99 1.77
CA ILE A 175 15.17 -10.00 0.30
C ILE A 175 16.57 -10.19 -0.28
N LEU A 176 17.56 -9.49 0.29
CA LEU A 176 18.92 -9.45 -0.25
C LEU A 176 19.76 -10.69 0.08
N HIS A 177 19.47 -11.37 1.20
CA HIS A 177 20.30 -12.45 1.74
C HIS A 177 19.65 -13.84 1.68
N CYS A 178 18.32 -13.94 1.73
CA CYS A 178 17.66 -15.24 1.72
C CYS A 178 17.61 -15.79 0.29
N THR A 179 18.31 -16.90 0.05
CA THR A 179 18.38 -17.57 -1.26
C THR A 179 17.79 -18.97 -1.26
N ASP A 180 17.14 -19.40 -0.17
CA ASP A 180 16.60 -20.74 -0.02
C ASP A 180 15.07 -20.80 -0.24
N HIS A 181 14.51 -21.99 -0.05
CA HIS A 181 13.08 -22.29 -0.25
C HIS A 181 12.17 -21.69 0.85
N THR A 182 12.73 -21.09 1.89
CA THR A 182 11.98 -20.40 2.95
C THR A 182 11.69 -18.95 2.62
N PHE A 183 12.31 -18.41 1.55
CA PHE A 183 12.19 -17.02 1.13
C PHE A 183 10.75 -16.51 1.13
N GLY A 184 9.86 -17.17 0.39
CA GLY A 184 8.49 -16.70 0.21
C GLY A 184 7.71 -16.73 1.52
N TYR A 185 7.82 -17.82 2.28
CA TYR A 185 7.14 -17.98 3.57
C TYR A 185 7.57 -16.91 4.57
N ARG A 186 8.87 -16.71 4.74
CA ARG A 186 9.44 -15.72 5.66
C ARG A 186 9.14 -14.29 5.23
N LEU A 187 9.15 -14.01 3.92
CA LEU A 187 8.79 -12.69 3.42
C LEU A 187 7.31 -12.39 3.71
N LEU A 188 6.42 -13.36 3.52
CA LEU A 188 5.00 -13.21 3.85
C LEU A 188 4.79 -12.95 5.35
N GLU A 189 5.50 -13.69 6.20
CA GLU A 189 5.47 -13.53 7.66
C GLU A 189 5.94 -12.12 8.07
N LEU A 190 7.07 -11.65 7.53
CA LEU A 190 7.59 -10.30 7.80
C LEU A 190 6.60 -9.20 7.34
N CYS A 191 6.04 -9.32 6.14
CA CYS A 191 5.06 -8.37 5.63
C CYS A 191 3.78 -8.33 6.48
N ASN A 192 3.26 -9.49 6.87
CA ASN A 192 2.06 -9.58 7.71
C ASN A 192 2.32 -9.05 9.11
N GLN A 193 3.45 -9.41 9.73
CA GLN A 193 3.85 -8.89 11.03
C GLN A 193 3.96 -7.35 10.99
N GLY A 194 4.70 -6.81 10.02
CA GLY A 194 4.85 -5.37 9.86
C GLY A 194 3.52 -4.66 9.63
N LEU A 195 2.61 -5.24 8.84
CA LEU A 195 1.26 -4.68 8.64
C LEU A 195 0.46 -4.64 9.94
N PHE A 196 0.40 -5.75 10.68
CA PHE A 196 -0.39 -5.81 11.91
C PHE A 196 0.20 -4.93 13.02
N GLU A 197 1.52 -4.90 13.17
CA GLU A 197 2.20 -4.00 14.11
C GLU A 197 1.96 -2.54 13.73
N CYS A 198 1.99 -2.18 12.43
CA CYS A 198 1.71 -0.83 11.96
C CYS A 198 0.28 -0.38 12.30
N LEU A 199 -0.71 -1.26 12.06
CA LEU A 199 -2.11 -0.99 12.35
C LEU A 199 -2.34 -0.85 13.86
N ALA A 200 -1.80 -1.77 14.66
CA ALA A 200 -1.91 -1.71 16.12
C ALA A 200 -1.22 -0.46 16.71
N LEU A 201 -0.01 -0.14 16.24
CA LEU A 201 0.74 1.04 16.66
C LEU A 201 -0.01 2.33 16.36
N ASN A 202 -0.52 2.47 15.14
CA ASN A 202 -1.26 3.68 14.76
C ASN A 202 -2.64 3.74 15.41
N LEU A 203 -3.30 2.62 15.65
CA LEU A 203 -4.53 2.58 16.43
C LEU A 203 -4.27 3.06 17.86
N TYR A 204 -3.20 2.58 18.51
CA TYR A 204 -2.78 3.06 19.83
C TYR A 204 -2.49 4.56 19.81
N CYS A 205 -1.66 5.04 18.88
CA CYS A 205 -1.31 6.46 18.78
C CYS A 205 -2.52 7.37 18.49
N LEU A 206 -3.61 6.80 17.99
CA LEU A 206 -4.90 7.47 17.77
C LEU A 206 -5.92 7.13 18.87
N ARG A 207 -5.46 6.77 20.08
CA ARG A 207 -6.28 6.52 21.28
C ARG A 207 -7.31 5.40 21.14
N GLY A 208 -7.06 4.44 20.23
CA GLY A 208 -8.01 3.38 19.91
C GLY A 208 -9.13 3.81 18.95
N GLU A 209 -9.07 5.01 18.37
CA GLU A 209 -10.11 5.52 17.47
C GLU A 209 -9.97 4.92 16.05
N GLN A 210 -10.69 3.82 15.80
CA GLN A 210 -10.69 3.15 14.48
C GLN A 210 -11.14 4.07 13.34
N THR A 211 -12.05 5.02 13.61
CA THR A 211 -12.53 6.01 12.64
C THR A 211 -11.42 6.98 12.23
N ALA A 212 -10.57 7.39 13.18
CA ALA A 212 -9.42 8.24 12.91
C ALA A 212 -8.41 7.49 12.02
N LEU A 213 -8.07 6.25 12.37
CA LEU A 213 -7.17 5.41 11.57
C LEU A 213 -7.69 5.18 10.14
N THR A 214 -8.98 4.88 10.02
CA THR A 214 -9.63 4.69 8.72
C THR A 214 -9.61 5.98 7.89
N THR A 215 -9.76 7.14 8.53
CA THR A 215 -9.66 8.44 7.86
C THR A 215 -8.25 8.66 7.30
N VAL A 216 -7.22 8.44 8.11
CA VAL A 216 -5.81 8.56 7.69
C VAL A 216 -5.52 7.69 6.45
N ILE A 217 -5.92 6.42 6.50
CA ILE A 217 -5.70 5.46 5.39
C ILE A 217 -6.46 5.90 4.14
N ASN A 218 -7.73 6.26 4.26
CA ASN A 218 -8.57 6.64 3.12
C ASN A 218 -8.12 7.95 2.47
N ASP A 219 -7.69 8.94 3.26
CA ASP A 219 -7.11 10.18 2.74
C ASP A 219 -5.81 9.93 2.01
N ARG A 220 -5.01 8.95 2.45
CA ARG A 220 -3.79 8.56 1.76
C ARG A 220 -4.08 7.86 0.42
N ILE A 221 -5.00 6.91 0.40
CA ILE A 221 -5.44 6.23 -0.83
C ILE A 221 -5.94 7.26 -1.85
N ARG A 222 -6.80 8.19 -1.43
CA ARG A 222 -7.30 9.26 -2.31
C ARG A 222 -6.19 10.12 -2.90
N ARG A 223 -5.20 10.53 -2.10
CA ARG A 223 -4.07 11.34 -2.56
C ARG A 223 -3.15 10.57 -3.52
N MET A 224 -2.86 9.31 -3.22
CA MET A 224 -2.00 8.47 -4.07
C MET A 224 -2.67 8.05 -5.38
N SER A 225 -3.99 8.04 -5.41
CA SER A 225 -4.78 7.65 -6.58
C SER A 225 -5.45 8.83 -7.28
N ALA A 226 -4.95 10.06 -7.09
CA ALA A 226 -5.56 11.28 -7.62
C ALA A 226 -5.71 11.26 -9.16
N ASP A 227 -4.75 10.65 -9.85
CA ASP A 227 -4.74 10.54 -11.32
C ASP A 227 -5.45 9.27 -11.84
N MET A 228 -6.00 8.45 -10.95
CA MET A 228 -6.70 7.21 -11.31
C MET A 228 -8.20 7.46 -11.49
N ASN A 229 -8.87 6.55 -12.22
CA ASN A 229 -10.32 6.61 -12.41
C ASN A 229 -11.05 6.60 -11.04
N PRO A 230 -11.90 7.60 -10.73
CA PRO A 230 -12.56 7.73 -9.42
C PRO A 230 -13.38 6.50 -8.99
N SER A 231 -13.97 5.76 -9.93
CA SER A 231 -14.71 4.53 -9.63
C SER A 231 -13.78 3.40 -9.19
N LEU A 232 -12.60 3.28 -9.81
CA LEU A 232 -11.59 2.31 -9.40
C LEU A 232 -11.08 2.64 -7.98
N VAL A 233 -10.82 3.93 -7.71
CA VAL A 233 -10.40 4.41 -6.39
C VAL A 233 -11.48 4.13 -5.33
N SER A 234 -12.75 4.44 -5.64
CA SER A 234 -13.87 4.18 -4.74
C SER A 234 -14.05 2.69 -4.44
N TRP A 235 -13.87 1.83 -5.44
CA TRP A 235 -13.93 0.38 -5.27
C TRP A 235 -12.77 -0.14 -4.41
N LEU A 236 -11.52 0.26 -4.71
CA LEU A 236 -10.34 -0.08 -3.90
C LEU A 236 -10.50 0.36 -2.44
N THR A 237 -10.97 1.59 -2.23
CA THR A 237 -11.21 2.15 -0.90
C THR A 237 -12.24 1.34 -0.12
N THR A 238 -13.35 0.94 -0.76
CA THR A 238 -14.40 0.12 -0.13
C THR A 238 -13.86 -1.26 0.26
N MET A 239 -13.16 -1.93 -0.66
CA MET A 239 -12.58 -3.25 -0.39
C MET A 239 -11.54 -3.22 0.73
N MET A 240 -10.67 -2.21 0.73
CA MET A 240 -9.67 -2.01 1.77
C MET A 240 -10.33 -1.72 3.12
N SER A 241 -11.38 -0.88 3.14
CA SER A 241 -12.11 -0.55 4.37
C SER A 241 -12.78 -1.79 5.00
N MET A 242 -13.42 -2.64 4.19
CA MET A 242 -14.01 -3.89 4.67
C MET A 242 -12.95 -4.84 5.26
N ARG A 243 -11.80 -4.98 4.59
CA ARG A 243 -10.70 -5.82 5.07
C ARG A 243 -10.06 -5.26 6.35
N LEU A 244 -9.84 -3.95 6.39
CA LEU A 244 -9.33 -3.25 7.55
C LEU A 244 -10.22 -3.49 8.77
N GLN A 245 -11.55 -3.35 8.62
CA GLN A 245 -12.49 -3.58 9.72
C GLN A 245 -12.32 -4.98 10.34
N VAL A 246 -12.28 -6.03 9.51
CA VAL A 246 -12.10 -7.41 10.01
C VAL A 246 -10.77 -7.58 10.76
N ILE A 247 -9.70 -6.97 10.26
CA ILE A 247 -8.38 -7.00 10.90
C ILE A 247 -8.39 -6.25 12.23
N LEU A 248 -9.04 -5.07 12.29
CA LEU A 248 -9.13 -4.28 13.52
C LEU A 248 -9.98 -4.99 14.60
N GLU A 249 -11.03 -5.70 14.20
CA GLU A 249 -11.85 -6.51 15.10
C GLU A 249 -11.09 -7.73 15.65
N HIS A 250 -10.14 -8.28 14.90
CA HIS A 250 -9.37 -9.48 15.24
C HIS A 250 -7.87 -9.21 15.24
N MET A 251 -7.45 -8.09 15.86
CA MET A 251 -6.06 -7.67 15.87
C MET A 251 -5.16 -8.74 16.51
N PRO A 252 -4.19 -9.33 15.78
CA PRO A 252 -3.34 -10.39 16.32
C PRO A 252 -2.18 -9.86 17.17
N VAL A 253 -1.97 -8.54 17.17
CA VAL A 253 -0.90 -7.84 17.88
C VAL A 253 -1.45 -7.17 19.13
N THR A 254 -0.78 -7.38 20.26
CA THR A 254 -1.15 -6.76 21.54
C THR A 254 -0.51 -5.39 21.71
N GLU A 255 -1.08 -4.56 22.59
CA GLU A 255 -0.53 -3.23 22.90
C GLU A 255 0.91 -3.31 23.42
N GLU A 256 1.21 -4.29 24.29
CA GLU A 256 2.55 -4.51 24.85
C GLU A 256 3.62 -4.70 23.77
N GLN A 257 3.27 -5.35 22.65
CA GLN A 257 4.19 -5.59 21.55
C GLN A 257 4.54 -4.31 20.77
N ILE A 258 3.66 -3.30 20.77
CA ILE A 258 3.87 -2.07 20.01
C ILE A 258 4.39 -0.90 20.85
N LEU A 259 4.29 -0.96 22.18
CA LEU A 259 4.74 0.12 23.06
C LEU A 259 6.22 0.45 22.90
N GLN A 260 7.04 -0.54 22.55
CA GLN A 260 8.47 -0.36 22.26
C GLN A 260 8.76 0.55 21.06
N TYR A 261 7.79 0.70 20.14
CA TYR A 261 7.93 1.56 18.95
C TYR A 261 7.47 2.99 19.19
N VAL A 262 6.69 3.24 20.24
CA VAL A 262 6.17 4.57 20.55
C VAL A 262 7.31 5.51 20.93
N ARG A 263 7.38 6.67 20.28
CA ARG A 263 8.30 7.75 20.62
C ARG A 263 7.55 8.91 21.23
N ARG A 264 8.15 9.51 22.26
CA ARG A 264 7.56 10.62 23.00
C ARG A 264 8.16 11.95 22.55
N VAL A 265 7.35 12.99 22.62
CA VAL A 265 7.80 14.37 22.40
C VAL A 265 8.86 14.70 23.46
N GLY A 266 10.07 15.01 23.01
CA GLY A 266 11.22 15.30 23.87
C GLY A 266 12.23 14.15 24.03
N ASP A 267 11.94 12.95 23.51
CA ASP A 267 12.94 11.88 23.42
C ASP A 267 14.11 12.32 22.53
N LEU A 268 15.33 11.90 22.85
CA LEU A 268 16.49 12.15 21.98
C LEU A 268 16.33 11.39 20.66
N PRO A 269 16.54 12.03 19.49
CA PRO A 269 16.55 11.36 18.19
C PRO A 269 17.53 10.19 18.17
N GLN A 270 17.15 9.08 17.51
CA GLN A 270 18.12 8.03 17.24
C GLN A 270 19.16 8.57 16.24
N PRO A 271 20.47 8.44 16.50
CA PRO A 271 21.48 8.93 15.59
C PRO A 271 21.38 8.21 14.24
N ALA A 272 21.71 8.93 13.16
CA ALA A 272 21.85 8.31 11.85
C ALA A 272 22.84 7.13 11.92
N PRO A 273 22.60 6.03 11.18
CA PRO A 273 23.53 4.91 11.16
C PRO A 273 24.92 5.35 10.64
N GLU A 274 25.98 4.84 11.26
CA GLU A 274 27.39 5.07 10.86
C GLU A 274 27.85 4.15 9.71
#